data_AF-A0A3D2P1T2-F1
#
_entry.id   AF-A0A3D2P1T2-F1
#
_cell.length_a   1.000
_cell.length_b   1.000
_cell.length_c   1.000
_cell.angle_alpha   90.00
_cell.angle_beta   90.00
_cell.angle_gamma   90.00
#
_symmetry.space_group_name_H-M   'P 1'
#
loop_
_entity.id
_entity.type
_entity.pdbx_description
1 polymer ?
#
loop_
_entity_poly.entity_id
_entity_poly.type
_entity_poly.pdbx_seq_one_letter_code
_entity_poly.pdbx_strand_id
1 'polypeptide(L)'
;MAKDMKCACYTPAVGGLEAGSKGGYKLKCNETYSQPGVSDVSVHESKAKIKVKKNEQIQSDSDMNMDIRPRDDGNCIWGVIDKVASPDKNYPAKGGSHCTGTGWKTYGKFKLTSSDGNMVAEFGIQTTKKTYGGTIIYGIQNGTKVMVAACLENK
;
A
#
# COMPACT_ATOMS: atom_id res chain seq x y z
N MET A 1 -7.83 0.74 -18.92
CA MET A 1 -6.82 1.82 -18.87
C MET A 1 -6.02 1.65 -17.59
N ALA A 2 -4.70 1.89 -17.61
CA ALA A 2 -3.88 1.78 -16.41
C ALA A 2 -4.23 2.88 -15.40
N LYS A 3 -4.19 2.57 -14.12
CA LYS A 3 -4.50 3.52 -13.03
C LYS A 3 -3.23 4.22 -12.56
N ASP A 4 -3.27 5.55 -12.44
CA ASP A 4 -2.16 6.32 -11.90
C ASP A 4 -2.02 6.09 -10.39
N MET A 5 -0.80 5.81 -9.94
CA MET A 5 -0.48 5.56 -8.53
C MET A 5 0.56 6.57 -8.05
N LYS A 6 0.30 7.18 -6.90
CA LYS A 6 1.27 7.95 -6.14
C LYS A 6 2.00 7.01 -5.18
N CYS A 7 3.31 6.98 -5.26
CA CYS A 7 4.14 6.02 -4.54
C CYS A 7 5.24 6.69 -3.70
N ALA A 8 5.55 6.06 -2.57
CA ALA A 8 6.84 6.18 -1.90
C ALA A 8 7.72 5.01 -2.34
N CYS A 9 8.89 5.29 -2.93
CA CYS A 9 9.71 4.29 -3.62
C CYS A 9 11.10 4.14 -3.00
N TYR A 10 11.64 2.91 -3.02
CA TYR A 10 13.02 2.66 -2.71
C TYR A 10 13.92 3.26 -3.80
N THR A 11 14.79 4.21 -3.43
CA THR A 11 15.56 5.03 -4.40
C THR A 11 16.23 4.22 -5.51
N PRO A 12 16.94 3.10 -5.21
CA PRO A 12 17.59 2.29 -6.26
C PRO A 12 16.63 1.57 -7.20
N ALA A 13 15.35 1.42 -6.84
CA ALA A 13 14.34 0.73 -7.64
C ALA A 13 13.48 1.67 -8.50
N VAL A 14 13.59 3.01 -8.33
CA VAL A 14 12.70 4.01 -8.97
C VAL A 14 12.67 3.85 -10.49
N GLY A 15 13.84 3.83 -11.14
CA GLY A 15 13.91 3.72 -12.61
C GLY A 15 13.20 2.48 -13.15
N GLY A 16 13.35 1.34 -12.47
CA GLY A 16 12.66 0.09 -12.84
C GLY A 16 11.18 0.03 -12.46
N LEU A 17 10.72 0.90 -11.55
CA LEU A 17 9.30 1.00 -11.17
C LEU A 17 8.52 1.90 -12.13
N GLU A 18 9.13 2.99 -12.60
CA GLU A 18 8.48 3.98 -13.46
C GLU A 18 8.60 3.66 -14.97
N ALA A 19 9.49 2.74 -15.36
CA ALA A 19 9.75 2.38 -16.76
C ALA A 19 8.58 1.69 -17.52
N GLY A 20 7.43 1.47 -16.90
CA GLY A 20 6.28 0.85 -17.56
C GLY A 20 5.03 0.75 -16.67
N SER A 21 3.96 0.16 -17.22
CA SER A 21 2.78 -0.20 -16.42
C SER A 21 3.01 -1.56 -15.77
N LYS A 22 2.89 -1.66 -14.43
CA LYS A 22 3.01 -2.93 -13.69
C LYS A 22 1.64 -3.36 -13.19
N GLY A 23 1.19 -4.57 -13.53
CA GLY A 23 -0.12 -5.08 -13.10
C GLY A 23 -1.32 -4.16 -13.41
N GLY A 24 -1.26 -3.37 -14.50
CA GLY A 24 -2.32 -2.40 -14.84
C GLY A 24 -2.25 -1.07 -14.08
N TYR A 25 -1.15 -0.77 -13.40
CA TYR A 25 -0.89 0.50 -12.72
C TYR A 25 0.27 1.26 -13.37
N LYS A 26 0.13 2.58 -13.47
CA LYS A 26 1.21 3.50 -13.81
C LYS A 26 1.76 4.10 -12.51
N LEU A 27 2.95 3.66 -12.13
CA LEU A 27 3.57 4.05 -10.86
C LEU A 27 4.33 5.37 -11.02
N LYS A 28 4.12 6.29 -10.08
CA LYS A 28 4.88 7.54 -9.97
C LYS A 28 5.47 7.68 -8.57
N CYS A 29 6.79 7.74 -8.49
CA CYS A 29 7.55 7.89 -7.26
C CYS A 29 7.59 9.36 -6.86
N ASN A 30 6.65 9.77 -6.01
CA ASN A 30 6.56 11.14 -5.51
C ASN A 30 7.43 11.37 -4.26
N GLU A 31 7.68 10.31 -3.51
CA GLU A 31 8.54 10.29 -2.34
C GLU A 31 9.53 9.14 -2.50
N THR A 32 10.73 9.28 -1.96
CA THR A 32 11.75 8.23 -2.01
C THR A 32 12.33 7.95 -0.63
N TYR A 33 12.68 6.70 -0.38
CA TYR A 33 13.40 6.28 0.82
C TYR A 33 14.63 5.44 0.45
N SER A 34 15.71 5.59 1.21
CA SER A 34 17.02 5.05 0.82
C SER A 34 17.35 3.70 1.45
N GLN A 35 16.64 3.28 2.50
CA GLN A 35 16.93 2.03 3.22
C GLN A 35 15.64 1.39 3.76
N PRO A 36 15.17 0.29 3.14
CA PRO A 36 14.09 -0.52 3.69
C PRO A 36 14.47 -1.05 5.08
N GLY A 37 13.53 -1.07 6.03
CA GLY A 37 13.75 -1.62 7.36
C GLY A 37 14.30 -0.65 8.41
N VAL A 38 14.65 0.59 8.03
CA VAL A 38 15.24 1.58 8.95
C VAL A 38 14.19 2.50 9.56
N SER A 39 13.31 3.07 8.74
CA SER A 39 12.26 4.01 9.15
C SER A 39 10.92 3.61 8.56
N ASP A 40 9.83 3.99 9.21
CA ASP A 40 8.49 3.83 8.64
C ASP A 40 8.38 4.60 7.32
N VAL A 41 7.69 4.02 6.34
CA VAL A 41 7.42 4.64 5.04
C VAL A 41 5.94 4.90 4.95
N SER A 42 5.55 6.11 4.57
CA SER A 42 4.14 6.48 4.46
C SER A 42 3.88 7.14 3.12
N VAL A 43 2.71 6.88 2.54
CA VAL A 43 2.21 7.61 1.37
C VAL A 43 0.78 8.02 1.64
N HIS A 44 0.39 9.17 1.10
CA HIS A 44 -0.94 9.73 1.31
C HIS A 44 -1.53 10.23 -0.01
N GLU A 45 -2.84 10.07 -0.14
CA GLU A 45 -3.63 10.67 -1.20
C GLU A 45 -4.94 11.22 -0.67
N SER A 46 -5.25 12.47 -1.00
CA SER A 46 -6.42 13.28 -0.62
C SER A 46 -6.97 13.02 0.80
N LYS A 47 -7.68 11.91 1.02
CA LYS A 47 -8.39 11.55 2.27
C LYS A 47 -7.85 10.33 3.02
N ALA A 48 -6.88 9.61 2.47
CA ALA A 48 -6.31 8.42 3.09
C ALA A 48 -4.78 8.52 3.17
N LYS A 49 -4.23 7.97 4.25
CA LYS A 49 -2.78 7.81 4.43
C LYS A 49 -2.50 6.38 4.89
N ILE A 50 -1.52 5.75 4.24
CA ILE A 50 -0.98 4.46 4.66
C ILE A 50 0.43 4.63 5.20
N LYS A 51 0.85 3.69 6.02
CA LYS A 51 2.21 3.57 6.52
C LYS A 51 2.59 2.11 6.65
N VAL A 52 3.72 1.74 6.05
CA VAL A 52 4.37 0.44 6.24
C VAL A 52 5.46 0.64 7.27
N LYS A 53 5.29 -0.02 8.43
CA LYS A 53 6.27 0.06 9.53
C LYS A 53 7.60 -0.52 9.08
N LYS A 54 8.70 -0.05 9.64
CA LYS A 54 10.04 -0.52 9.28
C LYS A 54 10.18 -2.06 9.29
N ASN A 55 9.62 -2.74 10.29
CA ASN A 55 9.67 -4.20 10.41
C ASN A 55 8.80 -4.93 9.38
N GLU A 56 7.85 -4.23 8.75
CA GLU A 56 7.01 -4.79 7.69
C GLU A 56 7.63 -4.59 6.30
N GLN A 57 8.69 -3.79 6.17
CA GLN A 57 9.35 -3.52 4.88
C GLN A 57 10.31 -4.64 4.44
N ILE A 58 10.65 -5.54 5.35
CA ILE A 58 11.45 -6.74 5.09
C ILE A 58 10.61 -7.92 5.55
N GLN A 59 10.14 -8.74 4.61
CA GLN A 59 9.19 -9.82 4.88
C GLN A 59 9.80 -11.19 4.58
N SER A 60 9.57 -12.13 5.49
CA SER A 60 9.74 -13.57 5.22
C SER A 60 8.39 -14.27 5.03
N ASP A 61 7.30 -13.73 5.57
CA ASP A 61 5.97 -14.35 5.57
C ASP A 61 5.21 -14.15 4.24
N SER A 62 4.09 -14.87 4.11
CA SER A 62 3.10 -14.85 3.03
C SER A 62 2.09 -13.70 3.12
N ASP A 63 2.09 -12.95 4.22
CA ASP A 63 1.26 -11.76 4.37
C ASP A 63 1.98 -10.63 5.11
N MET A 64 1.39 -9.44 5.07
CA MET A 64 1.93 -8.23 5.68
C MET A 64 0.88 -7.45 6.46
N ASN A 65 1.35 -6.56 7.32
CA ASN A 65 0.53 -5.58 8.02
C ASN A 65 0.85 -4.16 7.55
N MET A 66 -0.15 -3.28 7.61
CA MET A 66 0.02 -1.86 7.35
C MET A 66 -0.85 -1.02 8.28
N ASP A 67 -0.35 0.17 8.61
CA ASP A 67 -1.12 1.17 9.35
C ASP A 67 -1.86 2.06 8.35
N ILE A 68 -3.15 2.31 8.61
CA ILE A 68 -3.98 3.18 7.76
C ILE A 68 -4.73 4.17 8.65
N ARG A 69 -4.87 5.40 8.16
CA ARG A 69 -5.70 6.43 8.79
C ARG A 69 -6.34 7.39 7.78
N PRO A 70 -7.47 8.02 8.13
CA PRO A 70 -7.92 9.24 7.47
C PRO A 70 -6.83 10.31 7.46
N ARG A 71 -6.89 11.22 6.49
CA ARG A 71 -6.02 12.40 6.48
C ARG A 71 -6.57 13.53 7.36
N ASP A 72 -7.89 13.68 7.39
CA ASP A 72 -8.62 14.75 8.07
C ASP A 72 -9.69 14.18 9.03
N ASP A 73 -9.98 14.91 10.10
CA ASP A 73 -10.92 14.49 11.17
C ASP A 73 -12.40 14.50 10.74
N GLY A 74 -12.70 14.94 9.52
CA GLY A 74 -14.02 14.90 8.89
C GLY A 74 -14.23 13.74 7.92
N ASN A 75 -13.33 12.75 7.91
CA ASN A 75 -13.37 11.59 7.04
C ASN A 75 -13.14 10.31 7.84
N CYS A 76 -13.90 9.26 7.53
CA CYS A 76 -13.73 7.97 8.17
C CYS A 76 -13.29 6.94 7.14
N ILE A 77 -12.41 6.03 7.56
CA ILE A 77 -12.22 4.74 6.89
C ILE A 77 -13.31 3.81 7.41
N TRP A 78 -14.18 3.34 6.53
CA TRP A 78 -15.24 2.37 6.88
C TRP A 78 -14.83 0.94 6.57
N GLY A 79 -13.84 0.79 5.69
CA GLY A 79 -13.36 -0.52 5.32
C GLY A 79 -12.02 -0.54 4.66
N VAL A 80 -11.32 -1.64 4.93
CA VAL A 80 -10.09 -1.99 4.24
C VAL A 80 -10.24 -3.39 3.68
N ILE A 81 -9.89 -3.54 2.40
CA ILE A 81 -10.12 -4.75 1.62
C ILE A 81 -8.77 -5.30 1.22
N ASP A 82 -8.55 -6.59 1.46
CA ASP A 82 -7.50 -7.36 0.82
C ASP A 82 -8.07 -7.86 -0.53
N LYS A 83 -7.56 -7.33 -1.65
CA LYS A 83 -8.11 -7.64 -2.97
C LYS A 83 -7.79 -9.06 -3.43
N VAL A 84 -6.78 -9.69 -2.85
CA VAL A 84 -6.44 -11.08 -3.14
C VAL A 84 -7.37 -12.00 -2.38
N ALA A 85 -7.54 -11.77 -1.06
CA ALA A 85 -8.37 -12.62 -0.22
C ALA A 85 -9.89 -12.37 -0.40
N SER A 86 -10.28 -11.25 -0.99
CA SER A 86 -11.67 -10.88 -1.22
C SER A 86 -11.84 -10.17 -2.56
N PRO A 87 -11.64 -10.88 -3.68
CA PRO A 87 -11.65 -10.29 -5.03
C PRO A 87 -13.01 -9.69 -5.41
N ASP A 88 -14.11 -10.26 -4.91
CA ASP A 88 -15.47 -9.91 -5.33
C ASP A 88 -16.25 -9.01 -4.35
N LYS A 89 -15.62 -8.55 -3.25
CA LYS A 89 -16.37 -7.89 -2.17
C LYS A 89 -16.26 -6.38 -2.20
N ASN A 90 -17.39 -5.73 -2.51
CA ASN A 90 -17.73 -4.35 -2.15
C ASN A 90 -17.84 -4.12 -0.62
N TYR A 91 -17.49 -5.12 0.20
CA TYR A 91 -17.61 -5.11 1.65
C TYR A 91 -16.24 -5.01 2.33
N PRO A 92 -16.11 -4.24 3.43
CA PRO A 92 -14.90 -4.20 4.23
C PRO A 92 -14.46 -5.61 4.64
N ALA A 93 -13.31 -6.08 4.17
CA ALA A 93 -12.75 -7.34 4.67
C ALA A 93 -12.25 -7.18 6.12
N LYS A 94 -11.97 -5.94 6.56
CA LYS A 94 -11.34 -5.64 7.86
C LYS A 94 -11.83 -4.30 8.44
N GLY A 95 -12.34 -4.34 9.67
CA GLY A 95 -11.96 -3.36 10.70
C GLY A 95 -12.71 -2.03 10.83
N GLY A 96 -14.06 -2.02 10.84
CA GLY A 96 -14.91 -0.97 11.46
C GLY A 96 -14.65 0.49 11.01
N SER A 97 -15.43 1.44 11.56
CA SER A 97 -15.17 2.85 11.31
C SER A 97 -13.94 3.35 12.06
N HIS A 98 -13.07 4.09 11.37
CA HIS A 98 -11.91 4.79 11.95
C HIS A 98 -11.89 6.22 11.41
N CYS A 99 -12.19 7.20 12.28
CA CYS A 99 -12.53 8.57 11.88
C CYS A 99 -11.53 9.65 12.34
N THR A 100 -10.43 9.25 12.98
CA THR A 100 -9.42 10.23 13.45
C THR A 100 -8.29 10.38 12.43
N GLY A 101 -7.96 11.63 12.13
CA GLY A 101 -6.82 12.01 11.29
C GLY A 101 -5.47 11.94 12.02
N THR A 102 -5.43 11.62 13.32
CA THR A 102 -4.18 11.56 14.09
C THR A 102 -3.85 10.15 14.57
N GLY A 103 -4.86 9.31 14.81
CA GLY A 103 -4.68 7.91 15.20
C GLY A 103 -4.40 6.98 14.01
N TRP A 104 -3.40 6.11 14.16
CA TRP A 104 -3.16 5.01 13.21
C TRP A 104 -3.91 3.76 13.64
N LYS A 105 -4.49 3.03 12.68
CA LYS A 105 -5.04 1.70 12.92
C LYS A 105 -4.28 0.69 12.08
N THR A 106 -3.76 -0.35 12.72
CA THR A 106 -3.07 -1.45 12.03
C THR A 106 -4.11 -2.40 11.43
N TYR A 107 -3.98 -2.66 10.14
CA TYR A 107 -4.70 -3.69 9.43
C TYR A 107 -3.68 -4.76 9.03
N GLY A 108 -3.98 -6.02 9.33
CA GLY A 108 -3.03 -7.11 9.14
C GLY A 108 -3.49 -8.17 8.16
N LYS A 109 -2.61 -9.14 7.85
CA LYS A 109 -2.88 -10.30 6.98
C LYS A 109 -3.24 -9.92 5.54
N PHE A 110 -2.58 -8.93 4.95
CA PHE A 110 -2.71 -8.68 3.51
C PHE A 110 -1.89 -9.69 2.74
N LYS A 111 -2.54 -10.51 1.93
CA LYS A 111 -1.88 -11.60 1.22
C LYS A 111 -0.92 -11.06 0.18
N LEU A 112 0.31 -11.58 0.21
CA LEU A 112 1.33 -11.32 -0.78
C LEU A 112 1.21 -12.36 -1.91
N THR A 113 1.10 -11.88 -3.13
CA THR A 113 1.02 -12.71 -4.34
C THR A 113 2.14 -12.38 -5.31
N SER A 114 2.53 -13.34 -6.13
CA SER A 114 3.56 -13.12 -7.15
C SER A 114 2.97 -12.36 -8.34
N SER A 115 3.63 -11.28 -8.76
CA SER A 115 3.28 -10.48 -9.94
C SER A 115 4.55 -9.89 -10.54
N ASP A 116 4.83 -10.17 -11.81
CA ASP A 116 5.98 -9.65 -12.57
C ASP A 116 7.33 -9.81 -11.85
N GLY A 117 7.56 -10.98 -11.22
CA GLY A 117 8.79 -11.28 -10.47
C GLY A 117 8.90 -10.57 -9.11
N ASN A 118 7.86 -9.86 -8.69
CA ASN A 118 7.74 -9.21 -7.39
C ASN A 118 6.67 -9.88 -6.53
N MET A 119 6.71 -9.66 -5.23
CA MET A 119 5.60 -9.98 -4.33
C MET A 119 4.78 -8.71 -4.09
N VAL A 120 3.46 -8.80 -4.27
CA VAL A 120 2.57 -7.65 -4.16
C VAL A 120 1.42 -7.93 -3.19
N ALA A 121 1.11 -6.93 -2.37
CA ALA A 121 -0.14 -6.87 -1.60
C ALA A 121 -1.04 -5.81 -2.22
N GLU A 122 -2.17 -6.24 -2.78
CA GLU A 122 -3.17 -5.34 -3.33
C GLU A 122 -4.32 -5.11 -2.34
N PHE A 123 -4.71 -3.84 -2.17
CA PHE A 123 -5.72 -3.48 -1.20
C PHE A 123 -6.65 -2.37 -1.70
N GLY A 124 -7.77 -2.23 -1.00
CA GLY A 124 -8.73 -1.13 -1.16
C GLY A 124 -8.96 -0.43 0.16
N ILE A 125 -9.07 0.90 0.13
CA ILE A 125 -9.46 1.73 1.27
C ILE A 125 -10.77 2.42 0.93
N GLN A 126 -11.83 2.09 1.67
CA GLN A 126 -13.13 2.73 1.58
C GLN A 126 -13.21 3.83 2.64
N THR A 127 -13.32 5.07 2.19
CA THR A 127 -13.60 6.22 3.06
C THR A 127 -15.05 6.68 2.93
N THR A 128 -15.55 7.54 3.83
CA THR A 128 -16.90 8.16 3.72
C THR A 128 -17.13 8.79 2.35
N LYS A 129 -16.08 9.35 1.72
CA LYS A 129 -16.20 10.19 0.53
C LYS A 129 -15.60 9.58 -0.73
N LYS A 130 -14.69 8.61 -0.60
CA LYS A 130 -13.88 8.10 -1.72
C LYS A 130 -13.32 6.71 -1.48
N THR A 131 -13.15 5.95 -2.55
CA THR A 131 -12.47 4.65 -2.52
C THR A 131 -11.16 4.71 -3.27
N TYR A 132 -10.10 4.24 -2.61
CA TYR A 132 -8.74 4.19 -3.14
C TYR A 132 -8.32 2.74 -3.34
N GLY A 133 -7.72 2.43 -4.48
CA GLY A 133 -6.85 1.26 -4.62
C GLY A 133 -5.46 1.54 -4.05
N GLY A 134 -4.77 0.50 -3.64
CA GLY A 134 -3.38 0.59 -3.23
C GLY A 134 -2.63 -0.71 -3.51
N THR A 135 -1.31 -0.59 -3.62
CA THR A 135 -0.42 -1.75 -3.75
C THR A 135 0.86 -1.51 -2.97
N ILE A 136 1.34 -2.55 -2.29
CA ILE A 136 2.69 -2.60 -1.72
C ILE A 136 3.49 -3.61 -2.53
N ILE A 137 4.67 -3.21 -3.00
CA ILE A 137 5.51 -4.00 -3.88
C ILE A 137 6.80 -4.36 -3.14
N TYR A 138 7.14 -5.65 -3.13
CA TYR A 138 8.39 -6.18 -2.62
C TYR A 138 9.19 -6.82 -3.76
N GLY A 139 10.42 -6.37 -3.94
CA GLY A 139 11.41 -7.07 -4.76
C GLY A 139 12.04 -8.20 -3.96
N ILE A 140 12.49 -9.27 -4.64
CA ILE A 140 13.22 -10.36 -4.01
C ILE A 140 14.72 -10.08 -4.07
N GLN A 141 15.37 -9.92 -2.92
CA GLN A 141 16.82 -9.74 -2.80
C GLN A 141 17.37 -10.88 -1.94
N ASN A 142 18.20 -11.74 -2.52
CA ASN A 142 18.79 -12.90 -1.82
C ASN A 142 17.75 -13.76 -1.07
N GLY A 143 16.60 -14.03 -1.73
CA GLY A 143 15.49 -14.79 -1.13
C GLY A 143 14.63 -14.04 -0.11
N THR A 144 14.98 -12.79 0.22
CA THR A 144 14.24 -11.93 1.15
C THR A 144 13.34 -10.97 0.39
N LYS A 145 12.10 -10.78 0.83
CA LYS A 145 11.17 -9.79 0.25
C LYS A 145 11.51 -8.43 0.84
N VAL A 146 11.96 -7.50 0.01
CA VAL A 146 12.35 -6.15 0.39
C VAL A 146 11.39 -5.17 -0.27
N MET A 147 10.72 -4.33 0.52
CA MET A 147 9.76 -3.37 0.00
C MET A 147 10.48 -2.38 -0.93
N VAL A 148 9.98 -2.28 -2.16
CA VAL A 148 10.48 -1.34 -3.18
C VAL A 148 9.50 -0.21 -3.45
N ALA A 149 8.21 -0.39 -3.15
CA ALA A 149 7.23 0.69 -3.26
C ALA A 149 6.03 0.49 -2.33
N ALA A 150 5.50 1.61 -1.83
CA ALA A 150 4.19 1.69 -1.21
C ALA A 150 3.35 2.73 -1.97
N CYS A 151 2.20 2.33 -2.50
CA CYS A 151 1.44 3.12 -3.47
C CYS A 151 -0.05 3.24 -3.13
N LEU A 152 -0.61 4.41 -3.41
CA LEU A 152 -2.05 4.69 -3.39
C LEU A 152 -2.49 5.25 -4.75
N GLU A 153 -3.71 4.89 -5.17
CA GLU A 153 -4.31 5.38 -6.42
C GLU A 153 -4.46 6.90 -6.35
N ASN A 154 -3.86 7.59 -7.33
CA ASN A 154 -3.89 9.03 -7.46
C ASN A 154 -5.21 9.44 -8.10
N LYS A 155 -6.14 9.95 -7.28
CA LYS A 155 -7.47 10.37 -7.70
C LYS A 155 -7.83 11.72 -7.14
#